data_AF-A0A7K2NYS8-F1
#
_entry.id   AF-A0A7K2NYS8-F1
#
_cell.length_a   1.000
_cell.length_b   1.000
_cell.length_c   1.000
_cell.angle_alpha   90.00
_cell.angle_beta   90.00
_cell.angle_gamma   90.00
#
_symmetry.space_group_name_H-M   'P 1'
#
loop_
_entity.id
_entity.type
_entity.pdbx_description
1 polymer ?
#
loop_
_entity_poly.entity_id
_entity_poly.type
_entity_poly.pdbx_seq_one_letter_code
_entity_poly.pdbx_strand_id
1 'polypeptide(L)'
;MSPLLPPVSPSVTAELVAALTPRLRKRLDAGVAKVSGRPVVRDGDIVRIAVDAETDLELHAPDGIVSSAGAIRCGCLLAPDCLHRAAAASAAPVAESTEPAVGEPSPTEPAAGTPSPTEPPQEFAPGPARASTPASPPTSPPTAAPAPGLTPAPAPSAAQAPGAVPGDVPAPESATPAQCAASAALHAAAA
;
A
#
# COMPACT_ATOMS: atom_id res chain seq x y z
N MET A 1 16.24 4.83 6.53
CA MET A 1 16.46 3.58 5.78
C MET A 1 16.74 2.46 6.78
N SER A 2 15.99 1.37 6.71
CA SER A 2 16.21 0.21 7.58
C SER A 2 17.09 -0.82 6.85
N PRO A 3 18.37 -0.99 7.22
CA PRO A 3 19.33 -1.85 6.50
C PRO A 3 18.98 -3.35 6.53
N LEU A 4 17.97 -3.73 7.30
CA LEU A 4 17.48 -5.10 7.43
C LEU A 4 16.44 -5.48 6.37
N LEU A 5 15.85 -4.49 5.69
CA LEU A 5 14.86 -4.73 4.64
C LEU A 5 15.54 -5.03 3.30
N PRO A 6 14.96 -5.91 2.46
CA PRO A 6 15.49 -6.14 1.12
C PRO A 6 15.34 -4.86 0.28
N PRO A 7 16.26 -4.58 -0.65
CA PRO A 7 16.09 -3.50 -1.61
C PRO A 7 14.78 -3.62 -2.40
N VAL A 8 14.11 -2.51 -2.64
CA VAL A 8 12.84 -2.45 -3.37
C VAL A 8 13.01 -1.62 -4.64
N SER A 9 12.49 -2.12 -5.76
CA SER A 9 12.48 -1.35 -7.01
C SER A 9 11.71 -0.03 -6.83
N PRO A 10 12.24 1.11 -7.34
CA PRO A 10 11.58 2.40 -7.21
C PRO A 10 10.18 2.40 -7.84
N SER A 11 9.98 1.68 -8.95
CA SER A 11 8.68 1.54 -9.62
C SER A 11 7.63 0.87 -8.72
N VAL A 12 8.04 -0.12 -7.92
CA VAL A 12 7.15 -0.80 -6.96
C VAL A 12 6.71 0.16 -5.86
N THR A 13 7.64 0.96 -5.33
CA THR A 13 7.30 1.95 -4.30
C THR A 13 6.33 3.00 -4.85
N ALA A 14 6.54 3.47 -6.08
CA ALA A 14 5.65 4.41 -6.75
C ALA A 14 4.23 3.84 -6.95
N GLU A 15 4.12 2.60 -7.43
CA GLU A 15 2.85 1.90 -7.63
C GLU A 15 2.05 1.80 -6.32
N LEU A 16 2.69 1.38 -5.24
CA LEU A 16 2.06 1.22 -3.93
C LEU A 16 1.56 2.54 -3.35
N VAL A 17 2.34 3.61 -3.47
CA VAL A 17 1.94 4.94 -2.98
C VAL A 17 0.81 5.54 -3.82
N ALA A 18 0.82 5.29 -5.13
CA ALA A 18 -0.22 5.74 -6.05
C ALA A 18 -1.59 5.09 -5.74
N ALA A 19 -1.59 3.80 -5.34
CA ALA A 19 -2.79 3.07 -4.99
C ALA A 19 -3.45 3.53 -3.67
N LEU A 20 -2.72 4.25 -2.81
CA LEU A 20 -3.28 4.77 -1.55
C LEU A 20 -4.35 5.84 -1.78
N THR A 21 -5.42 5.77 -1.01
CA THR A 21 -6.38 6.88 -0.88
C THR A 21 -5.70 8.16 -0.36
N PRO A 22 -6.23 9.36 -0.67
CA PRO A 22 -5.62 10.63 -0.23
C PRO A 22 -5.38 10.70 1.28
N ARG A 23 -6.32 10.16 2.07
CA ARG A 23 -6.22 10.11 3.53
C ARG A 23 -5.06 9.23 4.01
N LEU A 24 -4.84 8.08 3.37
CA LEU A 24 -3.72 7.19 3.72
C LEU A 24 -2.38 7.78 3.26
N ARG A 25 -2.33 8.37 2.06
CA ARG A 25 -1.12 9.02 1.54
C ARG A 25 -0.61 10.11 2.48
N LYS A 26 -1.51 10.94 3.04
CA LYS A 26 -1.16 11.94 4.07
C LYS A 26 -0.52 11.36 5.34
N ARG A 27 -0.74 10.07 5.62
CA ARG A 27 -0.23 9.38 6.82
C ARG A 27 1.01 8.55 6.54
N LEU A 28 1.54 8.56 5.31
CA LEU A 28 2.61 7.68 4.89
C LEU A 28 3.87 7.85 5.73
N ASP A 29 4.35 9.07 5.92
CA ASP A 29 5.60 9.31 6.66
C ASP A 29 5.54 8.81 8.11
N ALA A 30 4.40 9.03 8.78
CA ALA A 30 4.15 8.48 10.10
C ALA A 30 4.10 6.94 10.08
N GLY A 31 3.58 6.35 9.00
CA GLY A 31 3.62 4.92 8.75
C GLY A 31 5.05 4.39 8.57
N VAL A 32 5.87 5.08 7.78
CA VAL A 32 7.29 4.73 7.55
C VAL A 32 8.07 4.72 8.86
N ALA A 33 7.92 5.77 9.68
CA ALA A 33 8.57 5.83 10.99
C ALA A 33 8.14 4.67 11.90
N LYS A 34 6.84 4.33 11.90
CA LYS A 34 6.31 3.21 12.70
C LYS A 34 6.84 1.87 12.24
N VAL A 35 6.82 1.58 10.94
CA VAL A 35 7.32 0.31 10.38
C VAL A 35 8.82 0.18 10.62
N SER A 36 9.58 1.26 10.47
CA SER A 36 11.04 1.25 10.67
C SER A 36 11.46 0.92 12.11
N GLY A 37 10.60 1.21 13.09
CA GLY A 37 10.84 0.87 14.50
C GLY A 37 10.34 -0.52 14.92
N ARG A 38 9.75 -1.30 14.00
CA ARG A 38 9.26 -2.66 14.30
C ARG A 38 10.40 -3.69 14.22
N PRO A 39 10.31 -4.78 14.99
CA PRO A 39 11.22 -5.91 14.83
C PRO A 39 11.06 -6.53 13.44
N VAL A 40 12.19 -6.87 12.82
CA VAL A 40 12.28 -7.47 11.50
C VAL A 40 12.93 -8.85 11.64
N VAL A 41 12.30 -9.88 11.09
CA VAL A 41 12.82 -11.24 11.04
C VAL A 41 13.07 -11.60 9.59
N ARG A 42 14.24 -12.15 9.27
CA ARG A 42 14.60 -12.60 7.93
C ARG A 42 14.76 -14.11 7.90
N ASP A 43 14.07 -14.74 6.97
CA ASP A 43 14.12 -16.17 6.69
C ASP A 43 14.37 -16.36 5.19
N GLY A 44 15.63 -16.62 4.82
CA GLY A 44 16.05 -16.71 3.43
C GLY A 44 15.73 -15.45 2.62
N ASP A 45 14.87 -15.62 1.61
CA ASP A 45 14.36 -14.59 0.70
C ASP A 45 13.10 -13.87 1.20
N ILE A 46 12.56 -14.26 2.36
CA ILE A 46 11.37 -13.65 2.97
C ILE A 46 11.78 -12.83 4.18
N VAL A 47 11.31 -11.59 4.24
CA VAL A 47 11.44 -10.71 5.41
C VAL A 47 10.06 -10.45 6.00
N ARG A 48 9.91 -10.70 7.30
CA ARG A 48 8.67 -10.54 8.06
C ARG A 48 8.77 -9.41 9.07
N ILE A 49 7.73 -8.59 9.15
CA ILE A 49 7.59 -7.47 10.08
C ILE A 49 6.25 -7.61 10.79
N ALA A 50 6.27 -7.68 12.12
CA ALA A 50 5.05 -7.64 12.93
C ALA A 50 4.55 -6.19 13.02
N VAL A 51 3.49 -5.88 12.28
CA VAL A 51 2.94 -4.51 12.20
C VAL A 51 2.05 -4.21 13.41
N ASP A 52 1.30 -5.20 13.87
CA ASP A 52 0.55 -5.22 15.12
C ASP A 52 0.48 -6.66 15.68
N ALA A 53 -0.38 -6.91 16.66
CA ALA A 53 -0.46 -8.22 17.33
C ALA A 53 -1.04 -9.34 16.44
N GLU A 54 -1.84 -8.98 15.43
CA GLU A 54 -2.53 -9.95 14.56
C GLU A 54 -2.14 -9.79 13.08
N THR A 55 -1.40 -8.74 12.74
CA THR A 55 -1.00 -8.42 11.37
C THR A 55 0.49 -8.57 11.15
N ASP A 56 0.83 -9.50 10.27
CA ASP A 56 2.16 -9.61 9.67
C ASP A 56 2.23 -8.91 8.31
N LEU A 57 3.43 -8.41 8.00
CA LEU A 57 3.83 -7.88 6.70
C LEU A 57 5.05 -8.65 6.21
N GLU A 58 4.96 -9.16 5.00
CA GLU A 58 6.01 -9.96 4.37
C GLU A 58 6.52 -9.28 3.10
N LEU A 59 7.84 -9.29 2.94
CA LEU A 59 8.53 -8.85 1.74
C LEU A 59 9.26 -10.06 1.17
N HIS A 60 8.91 -10.45 -0.05
CA HIS A 60 9.49 -11.56 -0.78
C HIS A 60 10.50 -11.01 -1.80
N ALA A 61 11.76 -11.45 -1.70
CA ALA A 61 12.86 -10.98 -2.53
C ALA A 61 13.71 -12.17 -3.01
N PRO A 62 13.16 -13.04 -3.89
CA PRO A 62 13.84 -14.26 -4.35
C PRO A 62 15.17 -13.97 -5.06
N ASP A 63 15.23 -12.89 -5.83
CA ASP A 63 16.44 -12.42 -6.51
C ASP A 63 17.23 -11.40 -5.68
N GLY A 64 16.96 -11.31 -4.37
CA GLY A 64 17.54 -10.31 -3.47
C GLY A 64 16.91 -8.92 -3.56
N ILE A 65 15.99 -8.69 -4.52
CA ILE A 65 15.26 -7.42 -4.72
C ILE A 65 13.76 -7.70 -4.78
N VAL A 66 12.96 -6.80 -4.21
CA VAL A 66 11.50 -6.78 -4.41
C VAL A 66 11.17 -6.04 -5.71
N SER A 67 10.85 -6.80 -6.75
CA SER A 67 10.61 -6.29 -8.11
C SER A 67 9.14 -6.14 -8.49
N SER A 68 8.20 -6.63 -7.67
CA SER A 68 6.76 -6.50 -7.91
C SER A 68 5.98 -6.07 -6.68
N ALA A 69 4.88 -5.34 -6.85
CA ALA A 69 4.01 -4.96 -5.74
C ALA A 69 3.41 -6.19 -5.02
N GLY A 70 3.07 -7.24 -5.78
CA GLY A 70 2.52 -8.49 -5.22
C GLY A 70 3.49 -9.28 -4.32
N ALA A 71 4.79 -8.99 -4.39
CA ALA A 71 5.81 -9.58 -3.51
C ALA A 71 5.83 -8.95 -2.11
N ILE A 72 5.13 -7.83 -1.90
CA ILE A 72 4.89 -7.27 -0.57
C ILE A 72 3.46 -7.62 -0.15
N ARG A 73 3.31 -8.44 0.89
CA ARG A 73 2.01 -8.98 1.34
C ARG A 73 1.75 -8.54 2.77
N CYS A 74 0.58 -7.94 3.02
CA CYS A 74 0.16 -7.57 4.36
C CYS A 74 -1.15 -8.28 4.69
N GLY A 75 -1.24 -8.86 5.88
CA GLY A 75 -2.46 -9.52 6.37
C GLY A 75 -3.56 -8.58 6.86
N CYS A 76 -3.37 -7.26 6.80
CA CYS A 76 -4.35 -6.32 7.35
C CYS A 76 -5.62 -6.26 6.49
N LEU A 77 -6.74 -5.86 7.11
CA LEU A 77 -8.05 -5.74 6.45
C LEU A 77 -8.11 -4.72 5.30
N LEU A 78 -7.11 -3.85 5.15
CA LEU A 78 -7.02 -2.87 4.07
C LEU A 78 -6.17 -3.37 2.89
N ALA A 79 -5.70 -4.61 2.91
CA ALA A 79 -4.97 -5.17 1.79
C ALA A 79 -5.87 -5.26 0.54
N PRO A 80 -5.32 -5.03 -0.68
CA PRO A 80 -3.92 -4.75 -0.96
C PRO A 80 -3.51 -3.28 -0.71
N ASP A 81 -4.42 -2.32 -0.76
CA ASP A 81 -4.08 -0.87 -0.76
C ASP A 81 -3.91 -0.27 0.64
N CYS A 82 -3.13 -0.96 1.47
CA CYS A 82 -2.89 -0.59 2.85
C CYS A 82 -1.64 0.30 3.02
N LEU A 83 -1.67 1.14 4.05
CA LEU A 83 -0.55 2.00 4.44
C LEU A 83 0.73 1.20 4.72
N HIS A 84 0.61 -0.01 5.27
CA HIS A 84 1.75 -0.81 5.73
C HIS A 84 2.65 -1.27 4.58
N ARG A 85 2.08 -1.72 3.46
CA ARG A 85 2.85 -2.12 2.27
C ARG A 85 3.65 -0.96 1.70
N ALA A 86 2.98 0.18 1.51
CA ALA A 86 3.63 1.39 1.01
C ALA A 86 4.71 1.88 1.98
N ALA A 87 4.43 1.89 3.29
CA ALA A 87 5.38 2.31 4.31
C ALA A 87 6.63 1.43 4.36
N ALA A 88 6.50 0.11 4.24
CA ALA A 88 7.67 -0.78 4.19
C ALA A 88 8.49 -0.60 2.91
N ALA A 89 7.83 -0.44 1.75
CA ALA A 89 8.52 -0.14 0.50
C ALA A 89 9.31 1.18 0.58
N SER A 90 8.71 2.23 1.16
CA SER A 90 9.36 3.52 1.38
C SER A 90 10.47 3.51 2.45
N ALA A 91 10.43 2.56 3.40
CA ALA A 91 11.47 2.42 4.43
C ALA A 91 12.70 1.61 3.96
N ALA A 92 12.50 0.77 2.94
CA ALA A 92 13.50 -0.13 2.40
C ALA A 92 14.59 0.62 1.62
N PRO A 93 15.79 0.02 1.47
CA PRO A 93 16.77 0.50 0.51
C PRO A 93 16.18 0.54 -0.90
N VAL A 94 16.58 1.54 -1.69
CA VAL A 94 16.19 1.61 -3.10
C VAL A 94 17.09 0.67 -3.88
N ALA A 95 16.52 -0.21 -4.69
CA ALA A 95 17.29 -1.03 -5.61
C ALA A 95 17.88 -0.15 -6.72
N GLU A 96 19.17 -0.32 -7.01
CA GLU A 96 19.79 0.31 -8.17
C GLU A 96 19.26 -0.35 -9.44
N SER A 97 18.57 0.43 -10.26
CA SER A 97 18.26 0.03 -11.62
C SER A 97 19.57 -0.09 -12.38
N THR A 98 19.97 -1.30 -12.77
CA THR A 98 20.88 -1.45 -13.91
C THR A 98 20.05 -1.02 -15.12
N GLU A 99 20.11 0.26 -15.47
CA GLU A 99 19.60 0.68 -16.77
C GLU A 99 20.40 -0.11 -17.82
N PRO A 100 19.74 -0.81 -18.76
CA PRO A 100 20.48 -1.33 -19.89
C PRO A 100 21.13 -0.12 -20.55
N ALA A 101 22.46 -0.12 -20.62
CA ALA A 101 23.20 0.92 -21.33
C ALA A 101 22.50 1.09 -22.68
N VAL A 102 21.89 2.27 -22.89
CA VAL A 102 21.21 2.61 -24.13
C VAL A 102 22.29 2.48 -25.19
N GLY A 103 22.24 1.37 -25.93
CA GLY A 103 23.07 1.16 -27.09
C GLY A 103 22.88 2.38 -27.98
N GLU A 104 23.98 3.05 -28.24
CA GLU A 104 24.10 4.17 -29.15
C GLU A 104 23.19 3.95 -30.37
N PRO A 105 22.30 4.91 -30.72
CA PRO A 105 21.43 4.75 -31.87
C PRO A 105 22.31 4.72 -33.13
N SER A 106 22.56 3.52 -33.65
CA SER A 106 23.15 3.36 -34.98
C SER A 106 22.19 3.97 -36.00
N PRO A 107 22.60 4.98 -36.78
CA PRO A 107 21.73 5.56 -37.79
C PRO A 107 21.71 4.59 -38.98
N THR A 108 20.56 4.01 -39.29
CA THR A 108 20.31 3.43 -40.61
C THR A 108 18.90 3.82 -41.05
N GLU A 109 18.88 4.30 -42.28
CA GLU A 109 17.88 5.11 -42.98
C GLU A 109 16.47 4.53 -43.14
N PRO A 110 15.49 5.39 -43.51
CA PRO A 110 14.08 5.03 -43.59
C PRO A 110 13.71 4.41 -44.94
N ALA A 111 13.01 3.28 -44.92
CA ALA A 111 12.27 2.77 -46.07
C ALA A 111 10.76 2.94 -45.82
N ALA A 112 10.18 3.91 -46.53
CA ALA A 112 8.75 4.16 -46.62
C ALA A 112 8.03 3.02 -47.36
N GLY A 113 6.80 2.71 -46.93
CA GLY A 113 5.88 1.83 -47.66
C GLY A 113 4.57 1.56 -46.91
N THR A 114 3.60 2.46 -47.03
CA THR A 114 2.16 2.29 -46.71
C THR A 114 1.41 2.68 -48.01
N PRO A 115 0.30 2.06 -48.48
CA PRO A 115 -0.90 1.71 -47.70
C PRO A 115 -1.68 0.41 -48.04
N SER A 116 -2.60 0.05 -47.11
CA SER A 116 -3.89 -0.69 -47.19
C SER A 116 -4.57 -0.81 -48.57
N PRO A 117 -5.50 -1.77 -48.84
CA PRO A 117 -6.69 -2.07 -48.00
C PRO A 117 -7.30 -3.50 -48.09
N THR A 118 -8.41 -3.73 -47.36
CA THR A 118 -9.62 -4.51 -47.75
C THR A 118 -10.03 -5.63 -46.77
N GLU A 119 -10.93 -5.28 -45.85
CA GLU A 119 -12.12 -6.10 -45.52
C GLU A 119 -13.14 -5.93 -46.68
N PRO A 120 -14.09 -6.85 -46.98
CA PRO A 120 -15.24 -7.17 -46.11
C PRO A 120 -15.82 -8.61 -46.38
N PRO A 121 -17.12 -8.92 -46.25
CA PRO A 121 -18.05 -8.91 -45.10
C PRO A 121 -18.70 -10.30 -44.82
N GLN A 122 -19.32 -10.44 -43.63
CA GLN A 122 -20.63 -11.07 -43.26
C GLN A 122 -21.12 -12.37 -43.98
N GLU A 123 -21.83 -13.33 -43.37
CA GLU A 123 -23.20 -13.15 -42.84
C GLU A 123 -23.84 -14.51 -42.37
N PHE A 124 -24.61 -14.46 -41.26
CA PHE A 124 -25.84 -15.22 -40.87
C PHE A 124 -25.82 -16.75 -40.59
N ALA A 125 -26.08 -17.23 -39.35
CA ALA A 125 -27.36 -17.40 -38.59
C ALA A 125 -27.90 -18.87 -38.65
N PRO A 126 -29.00 -19.30 -37.98
CA PRO A 126 -29.31 -19.38 -36.53
C PRO A 126 -29.82 -20.76 -36.02
N GLY A 127 -29.83 -21.00 -34.69
CA GLY A 127 -30.79 -21.86 -33.94
C GLY A 127 -30.40 -23.34 -33.63
N PRO A 128 -31.12 -24.05 -32.71
CA PRO A 128 -32.29 -23.67 -31.92
C PRO A 128 -32.15 -23.82 -30.37
N ALA A 129 -33.17 -23.30 -29.69
CA ALA A 129 -33.42 -23.32 -28.26
C ALA A 129 -33.83 -24.69 -27.68
N ARG A 130 -33.48 -24.93 -26.41
CA ARG A 130 -34.32 -25.57 -25.36
C ARG A 130 -33.85 -25.05 -24.00
N ALA A 131 -34.50 -24.08 -23.36
CA ALA A 131 -35.74 -24.20 -22.57
C ALA A 131 -35.67 -25.31 -21.52
N SER A 132 -35.40 -24.95 -20.26
CA SER A 132 -35.92 -25.63 -19.07
C SER A 132 -35.78 -24.73 -17.83
N THR A 133 -36.85 -24.00 -17.54
CA THR A 133 -37.26 -23.60 -16.18
C THR A 133 -38.73 -24.04 -16.07
N PRO A 134 -39.16 -24.65 -14.95
CA PRO A 134 -39.83 -23.88 -13.89
C PRO A 134 -39.31 -24.29 -12.49
N ALA A 135 -38.99 -23.36 -11.59
CA ALA A 135 -39.90 -22.66 -10.68
C ALA A 135 -40.64 -23.58 -9.70
N SER A 136 -40.36 -23.41 -8.41
CA SER A 136 -41.36 -23.44 -7.31
C SER A 136 -40.78 -22.93 -5.98
N PRO A 137 -41.63 -22.41 -5.08
CA PRO A 137 -41.45 -21.11 -4.41
C PRO A 137 -41.30 -21.24 -2.86
N PRO A 138 -41.26 -20.12 -2.08
CA PRO A 138 -40.90 -20.11 -0.66
C PRO A 138 -42.11 -20.36 0.25
N THR A 139 -41.86 -20.76 1.49
CA THR A 139 -42.89 -20.78 2.55
C THR A 139 -42.36 -20.14 3.82
N SER A 140 -43.05 -19.07 4.22
CA SER A 140 -42.78 -18.21 5.38
C SER A 140 -43.43 -18.80 6.67
N PRO A 141 -43.58 -18.05 7.80
CA PRO A 141 -43.20 -18.46 9.15
C PRO A 141 -44.42 -18.82 10.04
N PRO A 142 -44.22 -19.03 11.36
CA PRO A 142 -45.24 -18.63 12.33
C PRO A 142 -44.83 -17.45 13.22
N THR A 143 -45.85 -16.66 13.56
CA THR A 143 -45.87 -15.35 14.24
C THR A 143 -46.25 -15.47 15.73
N ALA A 144 -45.73 -14.51 16.52
CA ALA A 144 -46.22 -13.90 17.79
C ALA A 144 -45.97 -14.57 19.19
N ALA A 145 -45.05 -13.95 19.95
CA ALA A 145 -45.17 -13.18 21.24
C ALA A 145 -46.00 -13.73 22.44
N PRO A 146 -45.78 -13.31 23.73
CA PRO A 146 -45.04 -12.14 24.25
C PRO A 146 -44.05 -12.38 25.44
N ALA A 147 -43.34 -11.31 25.84
CA ALA A 147 -42.47 -11.18 27.03
C ALA A 147 -43.28 -11.12 28.36
N PRO A 148 -42.66 -11.29 29.56
CA PRO A 148 -41.94 -10.17 30.21
C PRO A 148 -40.74 -10.57 31.11
N GLY A 149 -39.90 -9.59 31.47
CA GLY A 149 -38.96 -9.66 32.59
C GLY A 149 -37.58 -9.08 32.25
N LEU A 150 -37.41 -7.75 32.27
CA LEU A 150 -36.81 -7.02 33.41
C LEU A 150 -35.49 -7.62 33.91
N THR A 151 -34.37 -7.08 33.42
CA THR A 151 -33.30 -6.46 34.24
C THR A 151 -32.21 -5.90 33.31
N PRO A 152 -31.98 -4.58 33.26
CA PRO A 152 -30.73 -4.04 32.73
C PRO A 152 -29.61 -4.29 33.74
N ALA A 153 -28.54 -4.95 33.30
CA ALA A 153 -27.28 -5.00 34.03
C ALA A 153 -26.67 -3.58 34.13
N PRO A 154 -26.03 -3.23 35.27
CA PRO A 154 -25.55 -1.88 35.51
C PRO A 154 -24.42 -1.49 34.55
N ALA A 155 -24.48 -0.23 34.10
CA ALA A 155 -23.42 0.43 33.36
C ALA A 155 -22.08 0.37 34.13
N PRO A 156 -20.93 0.20 33.46
CA PRO A 156 -19.66 0.45 34.10
C PRO A 156 -19.56 1.94 34.43
N SER A 157 -19.36 2.19 35.72
CA SER A 157 -19.11 3.50 36.30
C SER A 157 -17.96 4.20 35.58
N ALA A 158 -18.17 5.47 35.25
CA ALA A 158 -17.15 6.38 34.77
C ALA A 158 -16.03 6.49 35.82
N ALA A 159 -14.96 5.72 35.61
CA ALA A 159 -13.69 5.99 36.26
C ALA A 159 -13.13 7.27 35.64
N GLN A 160 -13.30 8.37 36.38
CA GLN A 160 -12.65 9.63 36.13
C GLN A 160 -11.13 9.38 36.05
N ALA A 161 -10.57 9.56 34.86
CA ALA A 161 -9.14 9.73 34.70
C ALA A 161 -8.73 10.99 35.49
N PRO A 162 -7.65 10.94 36.29
CA PRO A 162 -7.07 12.16 36.86
C PRO A 162 -6.68 13.08 35.70
N GLY A 163 -7.02 14.37 35.85
CA GLY A 163 -6.86 15.38 34.82
C GLY A 163 -5.50 15.32 34.15
N ALA A 164 -5.53 15.28 32.82
CA ALA A 164 -4.41 15.74 32.02
C ALA A 164 -4.16 17.19 32.43
N VAL A 165 -3.08 17.43 33.16
CA VAL A 165 -2.42 18.73 33.14
C VAL A 165 -2.21 19.10 31.66
N PRO A 166 -2.47 20.34 31.24
CA PRO A 166 -1.98 20.82 29.96
C PRO A 166 -0.45 20.70 30.04
N GLY A 167 0.10 19.64 29.45
CA GLY A 167 1.51 19.56 29.18
C GLY A 167 1.82 20.72 28.24
N ASP A 168 2.63 21.64 28.74
CA ASP A 168 3.27 22.70 27.98
C ASP A 168 3.76 22.10 26.67
N VAL A 169 3.10 22.44 25.55
CA VAL A 169 3.60 22.10 24.23
C VAL A 169 4.80 23.02 24.04
N PRO A 170 6.05 22.53 24.03
CA PRO A 170 7.18 23.41 23.85
C PRO A 170 7.00 24.14 22.52
N ALA A 171 7.10 25.46 22.56
CA ALA A 171 7.03 26.32 21.39
C ALA A 171 8.00 25.81 20.31
N PRO A 172 7.67 25.92 19.01
CA PRO A 172 8.57 25.50 17.96
C PRO A 172 9.88 26.31 18.08
N GLU A 173 10.95 25.61 18.45
CA GLU A 173 12.26 26.20 18.63
C GLU A 173 12.71 26.76 17.27
N SER A 174 12.84 28.08 17.20
CA SER A 174 13.26 28.75 15.98
C SER A 174 14.75 28.51 15.76
N ALA A 175 15.13 28.18 14.53
CA ALA A 175 16.52 27.92 14.18
C ALA A 175 17.39 29.12 14.57
N THR A 176 18.49 28.83 15.27
CA THR A 176 19.45 29.85 15.68
C THR A 176 20.17 30.43 14.46
N PRO A 177 20.69 31.66 14.53
CA PRO A 177 21.46 32.27 13.44
C PRO A 177 22.65 31.39 12.99
N ALA A 178 23.27 30.66 13.91
CA ALA A 178 24.36 29.73 13.61
C ALA A 178 23.89 28.53 12.77
N GLN A 179 22.70 27.98 13.06
CA GLN A 179 22.10 26.90 12.28
C GLN A 179 21.73 27.36 10.86
N CYS A 180 21.20 28.59 10.71
CA CYS A 180 20.93 29.18 9.41
C CYS A 180 22.22 29.39 8.59
N ALA A 181 23.29 29.90 9.22
CA ALA A 181 24.57 30.09 8.57
C ALA A 181 25.22 28.77 8.13
N ALA A 182 25.16 27.74 8.97
CA ALA A 182 25.66 26.41 8.63
C ALA A 182 24.89 25.79 7.45
N SER A 183 23.56 25.92 7.42
CA SER A 183 22.73 25.43 6.31
C SER A 183 23.05 26.16 5.00
N ALA A 184 23.22 27.49 5.04
CA ALA A 184 23.60 28.27 3.87
C ALA A 184 24.99 27.87 3.32
N ALA A 185 25.95 27.60 4.22
CA ALA A 185 27.28 27.14 3.82
C ALA A 185 27.24 25.77 3.12
N LEU A 186 26.41 24.84 3.60
CA LEU A 186 26.21 23.53 2.96
C LEU A 186 25.59 23.66 1.57
N HIS A 187 24.60 24.54 1.40
CA HIS A 187 23.99 24.79 0.09
C HIS A 187 24.97 25.45 -0.90
N ALA A 188 25.80 26.39 -0.44
CA ALA A 188 26.80 27.03 -1.27
C ALA A 188 27.93 26.07 -1.69
N ALA A 189 28.29 25.11 -0.84
CA ALA A 189 29.30 24.11 -1.16
C ALA A 189 28.83 23.03 -2.16
N ALA A 190 27.51 22.88 -2.33
CA ALA A 190 26.90 21.91 -3.23
C ALA A 190 26.54 22.50 -4.62
N ALA A 191 26.74 23.80 -4.83
CA ALA A 191 26.51 24.52 -6.08
C ALA A 191 27.82 24.76 -6.84
#